data_AF-A0A4P1K5R9-F1
#
_entry.id   AF-A0A4P1K5R9-F1
#
_cell.length_a   1.000
_cell.length_b   1.000
_cell.length_c   1.000
_cell.angle_alpha   90.00
_cell.angle_beta   90.00
_cell.angle_gamma   90.00
#
_symmetry.space_group_name_H-M   'P 1'
#
loop_
_entity.id
_entity.type
_entity.pdbx_description
1 polymer ?
#
loop_
_entity_poly.entity_id
_entity_poly.type
_entity_poly.pdbx_seq_one_letter_code
_entity_poly.pdbx_strand_id
1 'polypeptide(L)'
;MILNRPQRTNVSNTERLVDMAPRYKGEKGAAKVVDLKWRDATVAKRIEHALVHGITDYIVEDTEEARQASERPLHVIEGPLMDGMNVVGDLFGSGRMFLPQVVKSARVMKQAVAHLEPFMEAEKAGQERQAAGKILMATVKGDVHDIGKNIVGVVLQCNNYEVVDLGVMVPADRILDAAIEHKVDIVGLSGLITPSLDEMTFVAAEMERRGFDIPLLIGGATTSRTHTAVKIEPAYRKGSTTYVIDASRAVGVVSGLLSPTDKAKNEAATRDEYIRIREQYARGQEVKARASLQQARDNRWRPDEAQTPAPAPSFLGVRAYEAWDLQDLADHIDWTPFFASWELIGRYPLILEDEIVGEAARDLFRDAQAMLKRIVEEKWFTAKGVIGFWPANARGDDVIVWTDETRATEAARFHGLRQQIKKSNGKPNLCLSDFVAEDGADYLGAFAVTAGHGELEKAAEFKAAGDDYSAIMATALADRLAEAFAERLHKEVRTQLWGYVPDEQTSVQDLIEEKYQGIRPAPGYPAQPDHTEKATLFRLLDAGANAGMELTESFAMSPPASVSGLYFGHPGSHYFGVGKIDRDQVEDYAARKGWDVETAERWLAPILNYDPDAVARNDAA
;
A
#
# COMPACT_ATOMS: atom_id res chain seq x y z
N MET A 1 -45.16 -0.52 -21.18
CA MET A 1 -46.55 -0.98 -20.94
C MET A 1 -46.50 -2.20 -20.00
N ILE A 2 -46.26 -1.98 -18.71
CA ILE A 2 -46.08 -3.03 -17.67
C ILE A 2 -47.19 -2.88 -16.62
N LEU A 3 -48.47 -2.85 -17.04
CA LEU A 3 -49.59 -2.60 -16.10
C LEU A 3 -50.70 -3.65 -16.14
N ASN A 4 -50.65 -4.66 -17.02
CA ASN A 4 -51.74 -5.65 -17.16
C ASN A 4 -51.22 -7.10 -17.15
N ARG A 5 -50.51 -7.53 -16.08
CA ARG A 5 -50.31 -8.96 -15.83
C ARG A 5 -51.42 -9.47 -14.89
N PRO A 6 -52.15 -10.54 -15.23
CA PRO A 6 -53.15 -11.13 -14.35
C PRO A 6 -52.51 -11.72 -13.10
N GLN A 7 -53.23 -11.64 -11.99
CA GLN A 7 -52.75 -12.00 -10.66
C GLN A 7 -52.52 -13.52 -10.55
N ARG A 8 -51.29 -13.93 -10.22
CA ARG A 8 -50.89 -15.35 -10.12
C ARG A 8 -51.35 -16.04 -8.83
N THR A 9 -51.89 -15.31 -7.87
CA THR A 9 -52.29 -15.80 -6.55
C THR A 9 -53.57 -15.10 -6.10
N ASN A 10 -54.40 -15.73 -5.27
CA ASN A 10 -55.62 -15.15 -4.68
C ASN A 10 -55.37 -14.04 -3.63
N VAL A 11 -54.16 -13.47 -3.62
CA VAL A 11 -53.74 -12.42 -2.69
C VAL A 11 -53.54 -11.15 -3.50
N SER A 12 -54.22 -10.08 -3.10
CA SER A 12 -54.19 -8.81 -3.81
C SER A 12 -52.78 -8.16 -3.72
N ASN A 13 -52.38 -7.35 -4.70
CA ASN A 13 -51.12 -6.59 -4.60
C ASN A 13 -51.14 -5.66 -3.38
N THR A 14 -52.33 -5.17 -3.02
CA THR A 14 -52.58 -4.39 -1.80
C THR A 14 -52.34 -5.21 -0.54
N GLU A 15 -52.78 -6.46 -0.48
CA GLU A 15 -52.50 -7.37 0.65
C GLU A 15 -51.02 -7.69 0.77
N ARG A 16 -50.31 -7.89 -0.36
CA ARG A 16 -48.84 -8.04 -0.34
C ARG A 16 -48.12 -6.79 0.18
N LEU A 17 -48.60 -5.60 -0.19
CA LEU A 17 -48.07 -4.34 0.31
C LEU A 17 -48.38 -4.13 1.79
N VAL A 18 -49.56 -4.58 2.26
CA VAL A 18 -49.93 -4.56 3.69
C VAL A 18 -49.11 -5.56 4.49
N ASP A 19 -48.79 -6.74 3.95
CA ASP A 19 -47.88 -7.73 4.57
C ASP A 19 -46.41 -7.27 4.59
N MET A 20 -45.99 -6.47 3.59
CA MET A 20 -44.66 -5.86 3.57
C MET A 20 -44.57 -4.58 4.41
N ALA A 21 -45.69 -3.91 4.71
CA ALA A 21 -45.71 -2.66 5.44
C ALA A 21 -45.05 -2.71 6.84
N PRO A 22 -45.10 -3.81 7.62
CA PRO A 22 -44.35 -3.92 8.86
C PRO A 22 -42.84 -3.90 8.68
N ARG A 23 -42.31 -4.36 7.53
CA ARG A 23 -40.87 -4.34 7.22
C ARG A 23 -40.35 -2.96 6.81
N TYR A 24 -41.25 -2.06 6.41
CA TYR A 24 -40.92 -0.70 5.94
C TYR A 24 -41.59 0.40 6.78
N LYS A 25 -42.24 0.05 7.88
CA LYS A 25 -42.53 0.99 8.96
C LYS A 25 -41.19 1.38 9.55
N GLY A 26 -40.61 2.44 9.00
CA GLY A 26 -39.44 3.09 9.57
C GLY A 26 -39.70 3.36 11.04
N GLU A 27 -39.00 2.63 11.89
CA GLU A 27 -38.61 3.18 13.16
C GLU A 27 -37.85 4.46 12.81
N LYS A 28 -38.50 5.61 13.02
CA LYS A 28 -37.80 6.87 13.26
C LYS A 28 -36.67 6.49 14.21
N GLY A 29 -35.43 6.55 13.74
CA GLY A 29 -34.27 5.98 14.42
C GLY A 29 -34.42 6.17 15.91
N ALA A 30 -34.74 5.08 16.62
CA ALA A 30 -34.71 5.10 18.06
C ALA A 30 -33.31 5.63 18.38
N ALA A 31 -33.24 6.78 19.06
CA ALA A 31 -31.97 7.25 19.60
C ALA A 31 -31.36 6.02 20.25
N LYS A 32 -30.20 5.56 19.73
CA LYS A 32 -29.54 4.35 20.20
C LYS A 32 -29.38 4.59 21.70
N VAL A 33 -30.26 3.97 22.50
CA VAL A 33 -30.19 4.12 23.95
C VAL A 33 -28.85 3.48 24.27
N VAL A 34 -27.87 4.31 24.62
CA VAL A 34 -26.54 3.85 24.96
C VAL A 34 -26.76 2.86 26.09
N ASP A 35 -26.55 1.56 25.82
CA ASP A 35 -26.74 0.53 26.83
C ASP A 35 -25.60 0.67 27.83
N LEU A 36 -25.87 1.40 28.91
CA LEU A 36 -24.90 1.68 29.98
C LEU A 36 -24.90 0.58 31.05
N LYS A 37 -25.54 -0.57 30.86
CA LYS A 37 -25.55 -1.67 31.85
C LYS A 37 -24.14 -2.15 32.22
N TRP A 38 -23.18 -2.05 31.30
CA TRP A 38 -21.79 -2.39 31.59
C TRP A 38 -21.17 -1.49 32.67
N ARG A 39 -21.70 -0.27 32.89
CA ARG A 39 -21.25 0.65 33.94
C ARG A 39 -21.53 0.13 35.35
N ASP A 40 -22.47 -0.80 35.51
CA ASP A 40 -22.77 -1.42 36.82
C ASP A 40 -21.75 -2.50 37.22
N ALA A 41 -20.81 -2.85 36.34
CA ALA A 41 -19.77 -3.85 36.59
C ALA A 41 -18.61 -3.29 37.44
N THR A 42 -17.72 -4.18 37.88
CA THR A 42 -16.47 -3.79 38.56
C THR A 42 -15.57 -2.98 37.64
N VAL A 43 -14.73 -2.09 38.19
CA VAL A 43 -13.82 -1.24 37.40
C VAL A 43 -12.97 -2.03 36.40
N ALA A 44 -12.45 -3.19 36.81
CA ALA A 44 -11.69 -4.07 35.92
C ALA A 44 -12.52 -4.55 34.72
N LYS A 45 -13.79 -4.93 34.94
CA LYS A 45 -14.70 -5.35 33.86
C LYS A 45 -15.18 -4.19 33.00
N ARG A 46 -15.26 -2.99 33.55
CA ARG A 46 -15.54 -1.77 32.78
C ARG A 46 -14.39 -1.42 31.85
N ILE A 47 -13.15 -1.49 32.34
CA ILE A 47 -11.93 -1.31 31.54
C ILE A 47 -11.84 -2.37 30.43
N GLU A 48 -12.04 -3.65 30.75
CA GLU A 48 -12.08 -4.73 29.75
C GLU A 48 -13.13 -4.47 28.67
N HIS A 49 -14.36 -4.09 29.06
CA HIS A 49 -15.43 -3.75 28.12
C HIS A 49 -15.06 -2.55 27.25
N ALA A 50 -14.50 -1.49 27.83
CA ALA A 50 -14.07 -0.30 27.11
C ALA A 50 -12.97 -0.62 26.10
N LEU A 51 -11.99 -1.47 26.46
CA LEU A 51 -10.93 -1.92 25.56
C LEU A 51 -11.51 -2.74 24.40
N VAL A 52 -12.28 -3.80 24.69
CA VAL A 52 -12.85 -4.71 23.68
C VAL A 52 -13.75 -3.97 22.68
N HIS A 53 -14.50 -2.97 23.13
CA HIS A 53 -15.41 -2.20 22.28
C HIS A 53 -14.83 -0.88 21.78
N GLY A 54 -13.59 -0.53 22.15
CA GLY A 54 -12.93 0.71 21.72
C GLY A 54 -13.61 2.00 22.23
N ILE A 55 -14.18 1.98 23.43
CA ILE A 55 -14.92 3.09 24.05
C ILE A 55 -13.97 3.98 24.85
N THR A 56 -13.91 5.27 24.49
CA THR A 56 -13.02 6.26 25.13
C THR A 56 -13.71 7.11 26.19
N ASP A 57 -15.05 7.20 26.20
CA ASP A 57 -15.78 8.22 26.97
C ASP A 57 -15.55 8.16 28.49
N TYR A 58 -15.32 6.96 29.05
CA TYR A 58 -15.17 6.75 30.49
C TYR A 58 -13.78 6.21 30.89
N ILE A 59 -12.86 6.04 29.94
CA ILE A 59 -11.62 5.31 30.22
C ILE A 59 -10.75 6.01 31.25
N VAL A 60 -10.72 7.35 31.25
CA VAL A 60 -9.97 8.14 32.21
C VAL A 60 -10.53 7.97 33.63
N GLU A 61 -11.86 8.03 33.77
CA GLU A 61 -12.54 7.86 35.06
C GLU A 61 -12.34 6.45 35.62
N ASP A 62 -12.51 5.43 34.79
CA ASP A 62 -12.31 4.03 35.20
C ASP A 62 -10.85 3.73 35.52
N THR A 63 -9.91 4.30 34.75
CA THR A 63 -8.47 4.15 35.01
C THR A 63 -8.09 4.80 36.33
N GLU A 64 -8.65 5.97 36.65
CA GLU A 64 -8.41 6.65 37.93
C GLU A 64 -8.98 5.86 39.11
N GLU A 65 -10.19 5.31 38.99
CA GLU A 65 -10.77 4.44 40.03
C GLU A 65 -9.90 3.19 40.24
N ALA A 66 -9.45 2.55 39.17
CA ALA A 66 -8.53 1.40 39.25
C ALA A 66 -7.18 1.78 39.88
N ARG A 67 -6.66 2.98 39.58
CA ARG A 67 -5.42 3.50 40.16
C ARG A 67 -5.54 3.71 41.66
N GLN A 68 -6.65 4.29 42.12
CA GLN A 68 -6.91 4.49 43.55
C GLN A 68 -7.09 3.17 44.31
N ALA A 69 -7.61 2.15 43.64
CA ALA A 69 -7.77 0.80 44.18
C ALA A 69 -6.49 -0.05 44.14
N SER A 70 -5.44 0.42 43.45
CA SER A 70 -4.19 -0.30 43.25
C SER A 70 -3.07 0.26 44.13
N GLU A 71 -2.17 -0.60 44.59
CA GLU A 71 -0.99 -0.17 45.39
C GLU A 71 -0.04 0.73 44.57
N ARG A 72 0.07 0.45 43.27
CA ARG A 72 0.96 1.16 42.34
C ARG A 72 0.20 1.46 41.05
N PRO A 73 0.33 2.66 40.45
CA PRO A 73 -0.16 2.97 39.10
C PRO A 73 0.17 1.90 38.05
N LEU A 74 1.37 1.30 38.12
CA LEU A 74 1.79 0.25 37.19
C LEU A 74 0.89 -1.00 37.23
N HIS A 75 0.31 -1.33 38.39
CA HIS A 75 -0.58 -2.49 38.53
C HIS A 75 -1.88 -2.34 37.74
N VAL A 76 -2.31 -1.11 37.42
CA VAL A 76 -3.47 -0.88 36.54
C VAL A 76 -3.14 -1.30 35.12
N ILE A 77 -1.91 -1.06 34.67
CA ILE A 77 -1.42 -1.50 33.36
C ILE A 77 -1.30 -3.02 33.35
N GLU A 78 -0.51 -3.59 34.28
CA GLU A 78 -0.22 -5.02 34.33
C GLU A 78 -1.43 -5.90 34.68
N GLY A 79 -2.48 -5.32 35.27
CA GLY A 79 -3.75 -6.00 35.60
C GLY A 79 -4.86 -5.70 34.59
N PRO A 80 -5.85 -4.86 34.94
CA PRO A 80 -7.10 -4.73 34.18
C PRO A 80 -6.91 -4.30 32.72
N LEU A 81 -5.91 -3.45 32.43
CA LEU A 81 -5.63 -3.02 31.07
C LEU A 81 -5.04 -4.16 30.21
N MET A 82 -4.00 -4.84 30.70
CA MET A 82 -3.43 -5.99 30.01
C MET A 82 -4.39 -7.17 29.91
N ASP A 83 -5.21 -7.42 30.93
CA ASP A 83 -6.27 -8.44 30.89
C ASP A 83 -7.27 -8.15 29.75
N GLY A 84 -7.70 -6.89 29.60
CA GLY A 84 -8.55 -6.50 28.48
C GLY A 84 -7.88 -6.64 27.13
N MET A 85 -6.58 -6.31 27.03
CA MET A 85 -5.82 -6.49 25.80
C MET A 85 -5.57 -7.96 25.44
N ASN A 86 -5.43 -8.85 26.43
CA ASN A 86 -5.36 -10.29 26.21
C ASN A 86 -6.65 -10.82 25.58
N VAL A 87 -7.81 -10.34 26.07
CA VAL A 87 -9.12 -10.68 25.45
C VAL A 87 -9.21 -10.19 24.02
N VAL A 88 -8.75 -8.97 23.73
CA VAL A 88 -8.65 -8.42 22.36
C VAL A 88 -7.77 -9.31 21.48
N GLY A 89 -6.61 -9.73 21.99
CA GLY A 89 -5.69 -10.65 21.31
C GLY A 89 -6.32 -12.00 20.99
N ASP A 90 -7.02 -12.61 21.95
CA ASP A 90 -7.72 -13.90 21.77
C ASP A 90 -8.87 -13.79 20.75
N LEU A 91 -9.63 -12.70 20.78
CA LEU A 91 -10.71 -12.45 19.82
C LEU A 91 -10.15 -12.25 18.40
N PHE A 92 -9.06 -11.50 18.27
CA PHE A 92 -8.38 -11.29 16.99
C PHE A 92 -7.78 -12.59 16.45
N GLY A 93 -7.06 -13.35 17.29
CA GLY A 93 -6.47 -14.65 16.90
C GLY A 93 -7.51 -15.72 16.56
N SER A 94 -8.72 -15.64 17.11
CA SER A 94 -9.85 -16.52 16.78
C SER A 94 -10.70 -16.03 15.61
N GLY A 95 -10.36 -14.90 14.98
CA GLY A 95 -11.10 -14.30 13.86
C GLY A 95 -12.47 -13.74 14.23
N ARG A 96 -12.70 -13.43 15.52
CA ARG A 96 -13.94 -12.81 16.04
C ARG A 96 -13.83 -11.30 16.23
N MET A 97 -12.62 -10.76 16.11
CA MET A 97 -12.33 -9.33 16.07
C MET A 97 -11.39 -9.07 14.90
N PHE A 98 -11.48 -7.88 14.32
CA PHE A 98 -10.71 -7.50 13.14
C PHE A 98 -9.87 -6.25 13.39
N LEU A 99 -8.96 -5.97 12.47
CA LEU A 99 -7.97 -4.92 12.64
C LEU A 99 -8.55 -3.53 13.01
N PRO A 100 -9.65 -3.04 12.40
CA PRO A 100 -10.25 -1.77 12.81
C PRO A 100 -10.59 -1.70 14.32
N GLN A 101 -11.07 -2.80 14.89
CA GLN A 101 -11.46 -2.89 16.29
C GLN A 101 -10.22 -2.99 17.19
N VAL A 102 -9.19 -3.74 16.77
CA VAL A 102 -7.91 -3.83 17.49
C VAL A 102 -7.25 -2.46 17.61
N VAL A 103 -7.22 -1.67 16.53
CA VAL A 103 -6.66 -0.31 16.54
C VAL A 103 -7.48 0.63 17.43
N LYS A 104 -8.82 0.50 17.46
CA LYS A 104 -9.66 1.25 18.41
C LYS A 104 -9.39 0.85 19.86
N SER A 105 -9.15 -0.43 20.13
CA SER A 105 -8.78 -0.94 21.45
C SER A 105 -7.45 -0.34 21.92
N ALA A 106 -6.46 -0.28 21.00
CA ALA A 106 -5.17 0.34 21.25
C ALA A 106 -5.28 1.82 21.66
N ARG A 107 -6.19 2.57 21.02
CA ARG A 107 -6.47 3.96 21.37
C ARG A 107 -6.97 4.10 22.82
N VAL A 108 -7.89 3.24 23.25
CA VAL A 108 -8.40 3.23 24.63
C VAL A 108 -7.25 2.91 25.60
N MET A 109 -6.41 1.92 25.27
CA MET A 109 -5.21 1.58 26.04
C MET A 109 -4.25 2.76 26.18
N LYS A 110 -3.92 3.46 25.09
CA LYS A 110 -3.03 4.62 25.11
C LYS A 110 -3.57 5.76 25.96
N GLN A 111 -4.87 6.07 25.87
CA GLN A 111 -5.49 7.10 26.71
C GLN A 111 -5.43 6.75 28.20
N ALA A 112 -5.66 5.48 28.55
CA ALA A 112 -5.52 5.01 29.93
C ALA A 112 -4.07 5.15 30.44
N VAL A 113 -3.09 4.71 29.65
CA VAL A 113 -1.67 4.81 30.01
C VAL A 113 -1.22 6.26 30.14
N ALA A 114 -1.63 7.15 29.23
CA ALA A 114 -1.33 8.58 29.28
C ALA A 114 -1.87 9.24 30.56
N HIS A 115 -3.03 8.80 31.07
CA HIS A 115 -3.55 9.25 32.37
C HIS A 115 -2.68 8.77 33.54
N LEU A 116 -2.10 7.57 33.46
CA LEU A 116 -1.26 6.98 34.51
C LEU A 116 0.17 7.53 34.52
N GLU A 117 0.68 8.05 33.41
CA GLU A 117 2.06 8.54 33.25
C GLU A 117 2.51 9.49 34.37
N PRO A 118 1.77 10.58 34.69
CA PRO A 118 2.18 11.50 35.76
C PRO A 118 2.33 10.83 37.13
N PHE A 119 1.48 9.83 37.42
CA PHE A 119 1.52 9.09 38.68
C PHE A 119 2.68 8.09 38.71
N MET A 120 2.96 7.44 37.59
CA MET A 120 4.13 6.56 37.45
C MET A 120 5.43 7.34 37.59
N GLU A 121 5.53 8.54 37.00
CA GLU A 121 6.72 9.40 37.13
C GLU A 121 6.96 9.89 38.54
N ALA A 122 5.89 10.20 39.28
CA ALA A 122 5.99 10.52 40.71
C ALA A 122 6.46 9.33 41.56
N GLU A 123 6.24 8.09 41.08
CA GLU A 123 6.60 6.84 41.76
C GLU A 123 7.96 6.26 41.33
N LYS A 124 8.63 6.81 40.30
CA LYS A 124 9.89 6.31 39.67
C LYS A 124 11.13 6.26 40.59
N ALA A 125 10.96 6.21 41.91
CA ALA A 125 11.99 5.84 42.87
C ALA A 125 12.13 4.32 43.10
N GLY A 126 11.52 3.44 42.28
CA GLY A 126 11.39 2.01 42.65
C GLY A 126 11.66 0.92 41.61
N GLN A 127 11.13 0.97 40.37
CA GLN A 127 11.28 -0.13 39.39
C GLN A 127 10.83 0.29 37.98
N GLU A 128 11.59 -0.07 36.95
CA GLU A 128 11.24 0.15 35.53
C GLU A 128 10.14 -0.82 35.07
N ARG A 129 9.29 -0.35 34.14
CA ARG A 129 8.26 -1.16 33.46
C ARG A 129 8.93 -2.32 32.72
N GLN A 130 8.46 -3.55 32.92
CA GLN A 130 8.89 -4.70 32.13
C GLN A 130 8.02 -4.85 30.88
N ALA A 131 8.55 -4.45 29.73
CA ALA A 131 7.97 -4.76 28.43
C ALA A 131 8.25 -6.22 28.05
N ALA A 132 7.38 -6.83 27.22
CA ALA A 132 7.59 -8.18 26.69
C ALA A 132 8.78 -8.29 25.73
N GLY A 133 9.23 -7.13 25.22
CA GLY A 133 10.38 -6.97 24.33
C GLY A 133 10.33 -5.58 23.68
N LYS A 134 11.46 -5.16 23.13
CA LYS A 134 11.61 -3.88 22.43
C LYS A 134 11.91 -4.10 20.96
N ILE A 135 11.14 -3.45 20.09
CA ILE A 135 11.17 -3.67 18.65
C ILE A 135 11.39 -2.33 17.97
N LEU A 136 12.43 -2.25 17.15
CA LEU A 136 12.64 -1.11 16.27
C LEU A 136 11.92 -1.33 14.95
N MET A 137 11.17 -0.35 14.47
CA MET A 137 10.52 -0.39 13.17
C MET A 137 10.93 0.81 12.31
N ALA A 138 11.19 0.57 11.03
CA ALA A 138 11.53 1.61 10.08
C ALA A 138 11.01 1.27 8.68
N THR A 139 10.49 2.28 7.97
CA THR A 139 10.40 2.19 6.50
C THR A 139 11.76 2.54 5.93
N VAL A 140 12.29 1.65 5.09
CA VAL A 140 13.67 1.73 4.60
C VAL A 140 13.93 3.00 3.78
N LYS A 141 15.22 3.30 3.59
CA LYS A 141 15.72 4.45 2.85
C LYS A 141 15.01 4.63 1.49
N GLY A 142 14.64 5.87 1.19
CA GLY A 142 13.98 6.25 -0.07
C GLY A 142 12.51 5.84 -0.22
N ASP A 143 11.92 5.10 0.73
CA ASP A 143 10.49 4.77 0.73
C ASP A 143 9.72 5.57 1.79
N VAL A 144 8.52 6.00 1.44
CA VAL A 144 7.70 6.97 2.19
C VAL A 144 6.42 6.38 2.79
N HIS A 145 6.07 5.15 2.43
CA HIS A 145 4.79 4.57 2.82
C HIS A 145 4.92 3.83 4.15
N ASP A 146 4.00 4.10 5.07
CA ASP A 146 4.07 3.58 6.43
C ASP A 146 2.74 3.07 7.01
N ILE A 147 1.65 3.05 6.24
CA ILE A 147 0.34 2.56 6.71
C ILE A 147 0.47 1.17 7.34
N GLY A 148 1.05 0.21 6.59
CA GLY A 148 1.26 -1.16 7.09
C GLY A 148 2.21 -1.23 8.29
N LYS A 149 3.28 -0.43 8.31
CA LYS A 149 4.22 -0.34 9.44
C LYS A 149 3.50 0.15 10.71
N ASN A 150 2.71 1.20 10.59
CA ASN A 150 1.97 1.81 11.70
C ASN A 150 0.95 0.81 12.27
N ILE A 151 0.27 0.06 11.40
CA ILE A 151 -0.64 -1.02 11.81
C ILE A 151 0.12 -2.08 12.63
N VAL A 152 1.25 -2.59 12.14
CA VAL A 152 2.07 -3.58 12.87
C VAL A 152 2.55 -3.02 14.21
N GLY A 153 3.01 -1.77 14.24
CA GLY A 153 3.46 -1.10 15.47
C GLY A 153 2.35 -1.03 16.53
N VAL A 154 1.14 -0.64 16.13
CA VAL A 154 -0.03 -0.61 17.03
C VAL A 154 -0.38 -2.01 17.54
N VAL A 155 -0.41 -3.01 16.65
CA VAL A 155 -0.71 -4.40 17.03
C VAL A 155 0.35 -4.97 18.00
N LEU A 156 1.63 -4.62 17.84
CA LEU A 156 2.69 -5.01 18.78
C LEU A 156 2.54 -4.29 20.13
N GLN A 157 2.24 -2.99 20.13
CA GLN A 157 1.96 -2.24 21.36
C GLN A 157 0.78 -2.83 22.14
N CYS A 158 -0.25 -3.31 21.44
CA CYS A 158 -1.37 -4.03 22.02
C CYS A 158 -0.97 -5.32 22.78
N ASN A 159 0.19 -5.88 22.47
CA ASN A 159 0.72 -7.11 23.07
C ASN A 159 1.89 -6.83 24.04
N ASN A 160 1.93 -5.63 24.62
CA ASN A 160 2.93 -5.17 25.60
C ASN A 160 4.38 -5.15 25.09
N TYR A 161 4.58 -4.98 23.78
CA TYR A 161 5.90 -4.67 23.22
C TYR A 161 6.15 -3.16 23.22
N GLU A 162 7.39 -2.75 23.51
CA GLU A 162 7.85 -1.38 23.27
C GLU A 162 8.23 -1.25 21.79
N VAL A 163 7.61 -0.30 21.07
CA VAL A 163 7.88 -0.09 19.65
C VAL A 163 8.58 1.26 19.46
N VAL A 164 9.79 1.22 18.92
CA VAL A 164 10.57 2.40 18.52
C VAL A 164 10.41 2.58 17.01
N ASP A 165 9.52 3.49 16.61
CA ASP A 165 9.28 3.80 15.20
C ASP A 165 10.16 4.96 14.73
N LEU A 166 11.10 4.68 13.82
CA LEU A 166 12.00 5.69 13.25
C LEU A 166 11.38 6.50 12.11
N GLY A 167 10.15 6.16 11.69
CA GLY A 167 9.44 6.79 10.59
C GLY A 167 9.84 6.22 9.23
N VAL A 168 9.94 7.11 8.24
CA VAL A 168 10.14 6.76 6.83
C VAL A 168 11.45 7.30 6.27
N MET A 169 11.87 6.75 5.12
CA MET A 169 13.14 7.08 4.46
C MET A 169 14.36 6.96 5.39
N VAL A 170 14.38 5.92 6.24
CA VAL A 170 15.40 5.80 7.29
C VAL A 170 16.66 5.11 6.74
N PRO A 171 17.85 5.74 6.77
CA PRO A 171 19.09 5.10 6.33
C PRO A 171 19.51 3.93 7.24
N ALA A 172 20.21 2.95 6.67
CA ALA A 172 20.70 1.77 7.40
C ALA A 172 21.51 2.15 8.65
N ASP A 173 22.45 3.09 8.56
CA ASP A 173 23.27 3.52 9.70
C ASP A 173 22.39 4.01 10.87
N ARG A 174 21.36 4.82 10.58
CA ARG A 174 20.43 5.32 11.60
C ARG A 174 19.60 4.20 12.22
N ILE A 175 19.16 3.23 11.42
CA ILE A 175 18.44 2.04 11.91
C ILE A 175 19.31 1.28 12.90
N LEU A 176 20.56 1.01 12.53
CA LEU A 176 21.49 0.20 13.32
C LEU A 176 22.00 0.95 14.57
N ASP A 177 22.29 2.26 14.45
CA ASP A 177 22.68 3.09 15.59
C ASP A 177 21.55 3.19 16.62
N ALA A 178 20.31 3.43 16.17
CA ALA A 178 19.15 3.46 17.04
C ALA A 178 18.87 2.08 17.67
N ALA A 179 19.08 0.99 16.94
CA ALA A 179 18.93 -0.37 17.48
C ALA A 179 19.88 -0.61 18.66
N ILE A 180 21.12 -0.11 18.56
CA ILE A 180 22.13 -0.18 19.64
C ILE A 180 21.76 0.77 20.78
N GLU A 181 21.43 2.03 20.47
CA GLU A 181 21.09 3.08 21.45
C GLU A 181 19.92 2.64 22.34
N HIS A 182 18.84 2.18 21.70
CA HIS A 182 17.62 1.77 22.40
C HIS A 182 17.70 0.35 22.97
N LYS A 183 18.75 -0.42 22.64
CA LYS A 183 18.94 -1.83 23.00
C LYS A 183 17.73 -2.68 22.62
N VAL A 184 17.38 -2.65 21.35
CA VAL A 184 16.20 -3.37 20.85
C VAL A 184 16.49 -4.87 20.71
N ASP A 185 15.46 -5.67 20.89
CA ASP A 185 15.52 -7.12 20.77
C ASP A 185 15.26 -7.60 19.35
N ILE A 186 14.58 -6.80 18.52
CA ILE A 186 14.24 -7.10 17.11
C ILE A 186 14.28 -5.82 16.28
N VAL A 187 14.75 -5.93 15.03
CA VAL A 187 14.61 -4.88 13.99
C VAL A 187 13.59 -5.32 12.95
N GLY A 188 12.63 -4.46 12.63
CA GLY A 188 11.62 -4.67 11.59
C GLY A 188 11.72 -3.64 10.47
N LEU A 189 11.79 -4.11 9.23
CA LEU A 189 11.89 -3.27 8.03
C LEU A 189 10.60 -3.33 7.21
N SER A 190 10.17 -2.17 6.73
CA SER A 190 9.01 -2.00 5.85
C SER A 190 9.40 -1.40 4.50
N GLY A 191 8.76 -1.85 3.41
CA GLY A 191 8.90 -1.29 2.08
C GLY A 191 7.71 -1.58 1.17
N LEU A 192 7.33 -0.60 0.34
CA LEU A 192 6.24 -0.65 -0.62
C LEU A 192 6.75 -0.81 -2.06
N ILE A 193 7.84 -0.14 -2.44
CA ILE A 193 8.33 -0.13 -3.83
C ILE A 193 9.45 -1.15 -4.03
N THR A 194 9.74 -1.49 -5.29
CA THR A 194 10.73 -2.54 -5.58
C THR A 194 12.17 -2.17 -5.20
N PRO A 195 12.63 -0.91 -5.29
CA PRO A 195 13.96 -0.50 -4.80
C PRO A 195 14.15 -0.72 -3.29
N SER A 196 13.06 -0.75 -2.52
CA SER A 196 13.10 -0.99 -1.07
C SER A 196 13.64 -2.39 -0.73
N LEU A 197 13.54 -3.36 -1.65
CA LEU A 197 14.06 -4.71 -1.47
C LEU A 197 15.60 -4.75 -1.43
N ASP A 198 16.25 -3.92 -2.24
CA ASP A 198 17.70 -3.80 -2.24
C ASP A 198 18.19 -3.13 -0.95
N GLU A 199 17.48 -2.10 -0.48
CA GLU A 199 17.77 -1.45 0.80
C GLU A 199 17.62 -2.42 1.98
N MET A 200 16.63 -3.32 1.97
CA MET A 200 16.51 -4.37 3.00
C MET A 200 17.68 -5.36 2.97
N THR A 201 18.14 -5.73 1.77
CA THR A 201 19.32 -6.60 1.61
C THR A 201 20.58 -5.88 2.11
N PHE A 202 20.71 -4.59 1.83
CA PHE A 202 21.81 -3.75 2.32
C PHE A 202 21.81 -3.64 3.85
N VAL A 203 20.66 -3.39 4.47
CA VAL A 203 20.54 -3.38 5.94
C VAL A 203 20.95 -4.73 6.54
N ALA A 204 20.52 -5.85 5.96
CA ALA A 204 20.90 -7.19 6.41
C ALA A 204 22.42 -7.41 6.34
N ALA A 205 23.06 -7.01 5.23
CA ALA A 205 24.52 -7.08 5.08
C ALA A 205 25.25 -6.20 6.10
N GLU A 206 24.74 -4.99 6.38
CA GLU A 206 25.30 -4.09 7.39
C GLU A 206 25.10 -4.60 8.83
N MET A 207 23.98 -5.27 9.12
CA MET A 207 23.77 -5.98 10.39
C MET A 207 24.84 -7.07 10.59
N GLU A 208 25.12 -7.87 9.56
CA GLU A 208 26.19 -8.87 9.60
C GLU A 208 27.56 -8.21 9.82
N ARG A 209 27.89 -7.18 9.03
CA ARG A 209 29.16 -6.44 9.11
C ARG A 209 29.40 -5.81 10.48
N ARG A 210 28.35 -5.28 11.12
CA ARG A 210 28.40 -4.70 12.47
C ARG A 210 28.25 -5.74 13.58
N GLY A 211 28.03 -7.00 13.23
CA GLY A 211 28.01 -8.13 14.16
C GLY A 211 26.74 -8.21 15.02
N PHE A 212 25.60 -7.74 14.52
CA PHE A 212 24.30 -7.98 15.14
C PHE A 212 23.98 -9.48 15.18
N ASP A 213 23.20 -9.91 16.17
CA ASP A 213 22.69 -11.28 16.31
C ASP A 213 21.19 -11.33 16.69
N ILE A 214 20.55 -10.17 16.78
CA ILE A 214 19.11 -10.04 17.00
C ILE A 214 18.30 -10.40 15.73
N PRO A 215 17.05 -10.86 15.85
CA PRO A 215 16.20 -11.13 14.71
C PRO A 215 15.89 -9.89 13.84
N LEU A 216 15.83 -10.12 12.53
CA LEU A 216 15.42 -9.17 11.50
C LEU A 216 14.07 -9.60 10.90
N LEU A 217 13.06 -8.74 11.02
CA LEU A 217 11.75 -8.93 10.39
C LEU A 217 11.63 -8.14 9.09
N ILE A 218 11.11 -8.79 8.06
CA ILE A 218 10.91 -8.20 6.73
C ILE A 218 9.42 -8.19 6.41
N GLY A 219 8.88 -7.03 6.03
CA GLY A 219 7.48 -6.89 5.61
C GLY A 219 7.22 -5.72 4.67
N GLY A 220 6.00 -5.60 4.17
CA GLY A 220 5.57 -4.58 3.21
C GLY A 220 5.23 -5.15 1.83
N ALA A 221 4.56 -4.36 0.98
CA ALA A 221 3.84 -4.86 -0.20
C ALA A 221 4.72 -5.57 -1.24
N THR A 222 5.96 -5.13 -1.44
CA THR A 222 6.90 -5.74 -2.40
C THR A 222 7.66 -6.92 -1.84
N THR A 223 7.64 -7.11 -0.52
CA THR A 223 8.36 -8.19 0.14
C THR A 223 7.64 -9.53 -0.06
N SER A 224 8.40 -10.62 -0.02
CA SER A 224 7.84 -11.98 -0.12
C SER A 224 8.74 -12.99 0.57
N ARG A 225 8.17 -14.15 0.92
CA ARG A 225 8.95 -15.30 1.43
C ARG A 225 10.08 -15.67 0.50
N THR A 226 9.80 -15.73 -0.81
CA THR A 226 10.78 -16.11 -1.82
C THR A 226 11.93 -15.12 -1.91
N HIS A 227 11.63 -13.82 -2.00
CA HIS A 227 12.68 -12.81 -2.08
C HIS A 227 13.53 -12.78 -0.80
N THR A 228 12.88 -12.82 0.37
CA THR A 228 13.57 -12.86 1.67
C THR A 228 14.52 -14.05 1.77
N ALA A 229 14.06 -15.25 1.40
CA ALA A 229 14.87 -16.46 1.42
C ALA A 229 16.03 -16.42 0.41
N VAL A 230 15.83 -15.84 -0.78
CA VAL A 230 16.82 -15.90 -1.87
C VAL A 230 17.86 -14.78 -1.79
N LYS A 231 17.48 -13.58 -1.32
CA LYS A 231 18.33 -12.38 -1.38
C LYS A 231 18.68 -11.80 -0.01
N ILE A 232 17.74 -11.73 0.93
CA ILE A 232 17.95 -11.02 2.21
C ILE A 232 18.62 -11.93 3.27
N GLU A 233 18.02 -13.08 3.61
CA GLU A 233 18.55 -13.98 4.66
C GLU A 233 20.01 -14.41 4.42
N PRO A 234 20.46 -14.69 3.18
CA PRO A 234 21.86 -15.04 2.94
C PRO A 234 22.88 -13.93 3.30
N ALA A 235 22.42 -12.67 3.36
CA ALA A 235 23.25 -11.51 3.71
C ALA A 235 23.40 -11.31 5.24
N TYR A 236 22.57 -11.97 6.06
CA TYR A 236 22.62 -11.89 7.52
C TYR A 236 22.58 -13.30 8.15
N ARG A 237 23.76 -13.87 8.38
CA ARG A 237 23.95 -15.25 8.83
C ARG A 237 24.03 -15.38 10.34
N LYS A 238 24.48 -14.32 11.02
CA LYS A 238 24.71 -14.33 12.47
C LYS A 238 23.40 -14.32 13.27
N GLY A 239 22.38 -13.62 12.79
CA GLY A 239 21.04 -13.62 13.37
C GLY A 239 20.03 -14.44 12.58
N SER A 240 18.74 -14.22 12.85
CA SER A 240 17.62 -14.79 12.10
C SER A 240 16.94 -13.73 11.24
N THR A 241 16.48 -14.11 10.03
CA THR A 241 15.67 -13.25 9.16
C THR A 241 14.33 -13.92 8.91
N THR A 242 13.24 -13.20 9.18
CA THR A 242 11.89 -13.74 9.05
C THR A 242 10.97 -12.77 8.30
N TYR A 243 10.45 -13.23 7.16
CA TYR A 243 9.36 -12.57 6.46
C TYR A 243 8.06 -12.70 7.24
N VAL A 244 7.39 -11.57 7.47
CA VAL A 244 6.07 -11.49 8.10
C VAL A 244 5.08 -10.94 7.10
N ILE A 245 3.99 -11.68 6.89
CA ILE A 245 3.02 -11.40 5.83
C ILE A 245 2.09 -10.23 6.15
N ASP A 246 1.65 -10.12 7.41
CA ASP A 246 0.62 -9.17 7.85
C ASP A 246 0.77 -8.92 9.36
N ALA A 247 0.03 -7.94 9.89
CA ALA A 247 0.12 -7.58 11.30
C ALA A 247 -0.40 -8.67 12.22
N SER A 248 -1.39 -9.46 11.77
CA SER A 248 -1.94 -10.56 12.53
C SER A 248 -0.91 -11.63 12.90
N ARG A 249 0.04 -11.89 12.01
CA ARG A 249 1.11 -12.88 12.26
C ARG A 249 2.31 -12.30 12.99
N ALA A 250 2.49 -10.98 12.99
CA ALA A 250 3.64 -10.32 13.59
C ALA A 250 3.78 -10.67 15.08
N VAL A 251 2.67 -10.69 15.83
CA VAL A 251 2.66 -10.99 17.27
C VAL A 251 3.19 -12.40 17.56
N GLY A 252 2.68 -13.41 16.83
CA GLY A 252 3.08 -14.80 17.02
C GLY A 252 4.55 -15.03 16.66
N VAL A 253 5.03 -14.37 15.59
CA VAL A 253 6.43 -14.43 15.18
C VAL A 253 7.34 -13.79 16.23
N VAL A 254 7.03 -12.56 16.67
CA VAL A 254 7.81 -11.83 17.68
C VAL A 254 7.86 -12.62 18.99
N SER A 255 6.70 -13.06 19.49
CA SER A 255 6.61 -13.87 20.72
C SER A 255 7.46 -15.13 20.62
N GLY A 256 7.37 -15.83 19.48
CA GLY A 256 8.17 -17.03 19.22
C GLY A 256 9.68 -16.78 19.12
N LEU A 257 10.11 -15.60 18.67
CA LEU A 257 11.53 -15.22 18.54
C LEU A 257 12.12 -14.65 19.84
N LEU A 258 11.29 -14.17 20.75
CA LEU A 258 11.70 -13.69 22.09
C LEU A 258 11.55 -14.77 23.16
N SER A 259 10.79 -15.84 22.90
CA SER A 259 10.60 -16.97 23.80
C SER A 259 11.92 -17.69 24.11
N PRO A 260 12.32 -17.82 25.39
CA PRO A 260 13.53 -18.57 25.78
C PRO A 260 13.49 -20.05 25.36
N THR A 261 12.30 -20.63 25.20
CA THR A 261 12.10 -22.05 24.86
C THR A 261 11.89 -22.28 23.37
N ASP A 262 11.21 -21.35 22.67
CA ASP A 262 10.80 -21.55 21.28
C ASP A 262 11.70 -20.86 20.27
N LYS A 263 12.51 -19.87 20.67
CA LYS A 263 13.37 -19.09 19.76
C LYS A 263 14.20 -20.00 18.85
N ALA A 264 15.03 -20.86 19.43
CA ALA A 264 15.94 -21.72 18.66
C ALA A 264 15.19 -22.66 17.70
N LYS A 265 14.01 -23.15 18.12
CA LYS A 265 13.16 -24.01 17.29
C LYS A 265 12.56 -23.25 16.11
N ASN A 266 12.06 -22.04 16.35
CA ASN A 266 11.44 -21.21 15.31
C ASN A 266 12.49 -20.74 14.30
N GLU A 267 13.67 -20.29 14.77
CA GLU A 267 14.77 -19.89 13.89
C GLU A 267 15.25 -21.04 13.00
N ALA A 268 15.38 -22.26 13.56
CA ALA A 268 15.74 -23.44 12.79
C ALA A 268 14.66 -23.80 11.76
N ALA A 269 13.38 -23.76 12.13
CA ALA A 269 12.28 -24.06 11.23
C ALA A 269 12.22 -23.07 10.04
N THR A 270 12.38 -21.77 10.30
CA THR A 270 12.41 -20.74 9.25
C THR A 270 13.63 -20.91 8.33
N ARG A 271 14.81 -21.21 8.88
CA ARG A 271 16.02 -21.48 8.09
C ARG A 271 15.84 -22.69 7.17
N ASP A 272 15.30 -23.79 7.69
CA ASP A 272 15.01 -25.00 6.90
C ASP A 272 14.01 -24.73 5.78
N GLU A 273 12.97 -23.94 6.04
CA GLU A 273 12.01 -23.49 5.03
C GLU A 273 12.72 -22.69 3.92
N TYR A 274 13.59 -21.75 4.30
CA TYR A 274 14.26 -20.86 3.34
C TYR A 274 15.28 -21.59 2.48
N ILE A 275 15.98 -22.59 3.03
CA ILE A 275 16.83 -23.50 2.24
C ILE A 275 16.00 -24.18 1.15
N ARG A 276 14.83 -24.76 1.51
CA ARG A 276 13.96 -25.44 0.54
C ARG A 276 13.45 -24.48 -0.54
N ILE A 277 13.08 -23.26 -0.16
CA ILE A 277 12.63 -22.22 -1.11
C ILE A 277 13.75 -21.86 -2.07
N ARG A 278 14.98 -21.65 -1.58
CA ARG A 278 16.15 -21.36 -2.44
C ARG A 278 16.41 -22.48 -3.45
N GLU A 279 16.39 -23.72 -2.99
CA GLU A 279 16.59 -24.88 -3.87
C GLU A 279 15.49 -25.01 -4.94
N GLN A 280 14.22 -24.76 -4.56
CA GLN A 280 13.10 -24.74 -5.52
C GLN A 280 13.23 -23.61 -6.51
N TYR A 281 13.62 -22.42 -6.05
CA TYR A 281 13.82 -21.25 -6.89
C TYR A 281 14.93 -21.48 -7.92
N ALA A 282 16.07 -22.03 -7.50
CA ALA A 282 17.19 -22.36 -8.38
C ALA A 282 16.78 -23.34 -9.49
N ARG A 283 16.04 -24.42 -9.13
CA ARG A 283 15.49 -25.37 -10.12
C ARG A 283 14.49 -24.73 -11.08
N GLY A 284 13.72 -23.73 -10.62
CA GLY A 284 12.69 -23.07 -11.43
C GLY A 284 13.24 -22.10 -12.48
N GLN A 285 14.44 -21.53 -12.26
CA GLN A 285 15.08 -20.64 -13.24
C GLN A 285 15.50 -21.37 -14.52
N GLU A 286 15.83 -22.65 -14.45
CA GLU A 286 16.22 -23.45 -15.61
C GLU A 286 15.07 -23.75 -16.60
N VAL A 287 13.81 -23.48 -16.23
CA VAL A 287 12.65 -24.18 -16.84
C VAL A 287 11.89 -23.40 -17.92
N LYS A 288 12.17 -22.11 -18.19
CA LYS A 288 11.47 -21.39 -19.27
C LYS A 288 12.42 -20.77 -20.28
N ALA A 289 12.49 -21.37 -21.48
CA ALA A 289 13.18 -20.81 -22.62
C ALA A 289 12.76 -19.34 -22.86
N ARG A 290 13.74 -18.45 -22.95
CA ARG A 290 13.56 -17.06 -23.34
C ARG A 290 13.88 -16.89 -24.82
N ALA A 291 13.25 -15.92 -25.45
CA ALA A 291 13.65 -15.43 -26.76
C ALA A 291 14.76 -14.40 -26.56
N SER A 292 15.76 -14.38 -27.45
CA SER A 292 16.69 -13.24 -27.52
C SER A 292 15.91 -11.94 -27.73
N LEU A 293 16.48 -10.81 -27.34
CA LEU A 293 15.86 -9.50 -27.51
C LEU A 293 15.43 -9.25 -28.96
N GLN A 294 16.28 -9.62 -29.93
CA GLN A 294 15.94 -9.49 -31.35
C GLN A 294 14.73 -10.34 -31.73
N GLN A 295 14.68 -11.62 -31.32
CA GLN A 295 13.52 -12.48 -31.58
C GLN A 295 12.24 -11.94 -30.93
N ALA A 296 12.34 -11.34 -29.75
CA ALA A 296 11.21 -10.70 -29.09
C ALA A 296 10.74 -9.45 -29.87
N ARG A 297 11.66 -8.61 -30.36
CA ARG A 297 11.37 -7.44 -31.21
C ARG A 297 10.75 -7.83 -32.55
N ASP A 298 11.20 -8.92 -33.14
CA ASP A 298 10.65 -9.46 -34.39
C ASP A 298 9.20 -9.96 -34.19
N ASN A 299 8.89 -10.47 -33.00
CA ASN A 299 7.54 -10.91 -32.59
C ASN A 299 6.75 -9.82 -31.85
N ARG A 300 7.02 -8.52 -32.10
CA ARG A 300 6.29 -7.40 -31.49
C ARG A 300 4.80 -7.40 -31.83
N TRP A 301 3.98 -6.78 -30.99
CA TRP A 301 2.60 -6.53 -31.35
C TRP A 301 2.54 -5.49 -32.48
N ARG A 302 1.55 -5.63 -33.36
CA ARG A 302 1.28 -4.69 -34.44
C ARG A 302 -0.20 -4.34 -34.42
N PRO A 303 -0.56 -3.07 -34.64
CA PRO A 303 -1.95 -2.67 -34.73
C PRO A 303 -2.64 -3.38 -35.89
N ASP A 304 -3.92 -3.70 -35.70
CA ASP A 304 -4.80 -4.11 -36.79
C ASP A 304 -4.99 -2.92 -37.73
N GLU A 305 -5.01 -3.14 -39.05
CA GLU A 305 -5.23 -2.08 -40.04
C GLU A 305 -6.56 -1.34 -39.83
N ALA A 306 -7.55 -1.99 -39.20
CA ALA A 306 -8.82 -1.38 -38.84
C ALA A 306 -8.75 -0.45 -37.62
N GLN A 307 -7.68 -0.50 -36.82
CA GLN A 307 -7.50 0.34 -35.65
C GLN A 307 -6.75 1.61 -36.03
N THR A 308 -7.38 2.76 -35.82
CA THR A 308 -6.72 4.06 -36.00
C THR A 308 -6.14 4.54 -34.68
N PRO A 309 -4.95 5.20 -34.69
CA PRO A 309 -4.43 5.90 -33.53
C PRO A 309 -5.43 6.92 -32.98
N ALA A 310 -5.24 7.31 -31.71
CA ALA A 310 -6.08 8.33 -31.11
C ALA A 310 -5.95 9.66 -31.88
N PRO A 311 -7.04 10.45 -32.01
CA PRO A 311 -6.98 11.79 -32.59
C PRO A 311 -6.03 12.70 -31.83
N ALA A 312 -5.74 13.86 -32.41
CA ALA A 312 -5.00 14.92 -31.74
C ALA A 312 -5.74 15.38 -30.47
N PRO A 313 -5.05 15.55 -29.33
CA PRO A 313 -5.65 16.09 -28.12
C PRO A 313 -6.05 17.56 -28.29
N SER A 314 -6.92 18.05 -27.41
CA SER A 314 -7.43 19.43 -27.45
C SER A 314 -6.36 20.50 -27.19
N PHE A 315 -5.20 20.12 -26.63
CA PHE A 315 -4.03 20.98 -26.43
C PHE A 315 -2.75 20.15 -26.39
N LEU A 316 -1.61 20.82 -26.57
CA LEU A 316 -0.27 20.27 -26.33
C LEU A 316 0.41 21.04 -25.19
N GLY A 317 1.35 20.39 -24.52
CA GLY A 317 2.00 20.91 -23.31
C GLY A 317 1.21 20.59 -22.05
N VAL A 318 1.46 21.35 -20.97
CA VAL A 318 0.97 21.02 -19.62
C VAL A 318 -0.26 21.85 -19.22
N ARG A 319 -1.10 21.27 -18.37
CA ARG A 319 -2.18 21.93 -17.65
C ARG A 319 -2.17 21.47 -16.19
N ALA A 320 -2.11 22.43 -15.28
CA ALA A 320 -2.12 22.20 -13.84
C ALA A 320 -3.52 22.44 -13.24
N TYR A 321 -3.80 21.72 -12.16
CA TYR A 321 -5.00 21.81 -11.33
C TYR A 321 -4.55 22.03 -9.89
N GLU A 322 -4.72 23.26 -9.39
CA GLU A 322 -4.25 23.67 -8.06
C GLU A 322 -5.15 23.20 -6.90
N ALA A 323 -6.42 22.90 -7.19
CA ALA A 323 -7.39 22.44 -6.21
C ALA A 323 -8.55 21.74 -6.93
N TRP A 324 -8.44 20.42 -7.11
CA TRP A 324 -9.55 19.61 -7.58
C TRP A 324 -10.63 19.50 -6.49
N ASP A 325 -11.89 19.37 -6.90
CA ASP A 325 -13.00 19.20 -5.96
C ASP A 325 -12.92 17.84 -5.27
N LEU A 326 -12.69 17.84 -3.96
CA LEU A 326 -12.62 16.61 -3.16
C LEU A 326 -13.93 15.82 -3.17
N GLN A 327 -15.08 16.48 -3.35
CA GLN A 327 -16.36 15.76 -3.45
C GLN A 327 -16.43 14.95 -4.75
N ASP A 328 -15.97 15.51 -5.87
CA ASP A 328 -15.88 14.77 -7.15
C ASP A 328 -14.96 13.56 -7.00
N LEU A 329 -13.85 13.68 -6.26
CA LEU A 329 -12.97 12.53 -5.98
C LEU A 329 -13.64 11.49 -5.06
N ALA A 330 -14.32 11.94 -4.00
CA ALA A 330 -15.03 11.08 -3.06
C ALA A 330 -16.07 10.18 -3.76
N ASP A 331 -16.73 10.72 -4.79
CA ASP A 331 -17.75 10.01 -5.59
C ASP A 331 -17.14 8.95 -6.54
N HIS A 332 -15.82 8.94 -6.73
CA HIS A 332 -15.09 8.03 -7.63
C HIS A 332 -14.17 7.03 -6.90
N ILE A 333 -14.26 6.95 -5.56
CA ILE A 333 -13.43 6.03 -4.77
C ILE A 333 -13.75 4.56 -5.08
N ASP A 334 -12.72 3.76 -5.37
CA ASP A 334 -12.76 2.31 -5.16
C ASP A 334 -12.48 1.99 -3.69
N TRP A 335 -13.52 1.52 -3.00
CA TRP A 335 -13.46 1.15 -1.60
C TRP A 335 -12.86 -0.23 -1.35
N THR A 336 -12.68 -1.07 -2.38
CA THR A 336 -12.13 -2.42 -2.21
C THR A 336 -10.73 -2.40 -1.59
N PRO A 337 -9.77 -1.59 -2.09
CA PRO A 337 -8.44 -1.56 -1.47
C PRO A 337 -8.44 -0.83 -0.12
N PHE A 338 -9.40 0.06 0.16
CA PHE A 338 -9.57 0.63 1.50
C PHE A 338 -9.81 -0.47 2.55
N PHE A 339 -10.73 -1.40 2.30
CA PHE A 339 -10.96 -2.52 3.20
C PHE A 339 -9.73 -3.44 3.31
N ALA A 340 -9.03 -3.67 2.19
CA ALA A 340 -7.80 -4.46 2.18
C ALA A 340 -6.69 -3.84 3.06
N SER A 341 -6.53 -2.52 3.06
CA SER A 341 -5.60 -1.81 3.96
C SER A 341 -5.92 -2.01 5.44
N TRP A 342 -7.17 -2.35 5.76
CA TRP A 342 -7.65 -2.70 7.09
C TRP A 342 -7.75 -4.22 7.33
N GLU A 343 -7.07 -5.03 6.52
CA GLU A 343 -7.08 -6.50 6.57
C GLU A 343 -8.49 -7.13 6.48
N LEU A 344 -9.46 -6.40 5.92
CA LEU A 344 -10.80 -6.89 5.63
C LEU A 344 -10.86 -7.33 4.16
N ILE A 345 -10.65 -8.62 3.91
CA ILE A 345 -10.57 -9.17 2.55
C ILE A 345 -11.97 -9.39 1.99
N GLY A 346 -12.31 -8.61 0.96
CA GLY A 346 -13.58 -8.75 0.22
C GLY A 346 -13.75 -7.61 -0.78
N ARG A 347 -14.60 -7.81 -1.78
CA ARG A 347 -14.92 -6.78 -2.79
C ARG A 347 -16.03 -5.88 -2.30
N TYR A 348 -15.89 -4.56 -2.43
CA TYR A 348 -17.00 -3.64 -2.18
C TYR A 348 -18.03 -3.67 -3.34
N PRO A 349 -19.35 -3.57 -3.09
CA PRO A 349 -20.01 -3.47 -1.78
C PRO A 349 -20.31 -4.82 -1.11
N LEU A 350 -19.99 -5.96 -1.74
CA LEU A 350 -20.32 -7.30 -1.24
C LEU A 350 -19.76 -7.59 0.15
N ILE A 351 -18.59 -7.06 0.49
CA ILE A 351 -17.98 -7.19 1.83
C ILE A 351 -18.90 -6.67 2.95
N LEU A 352 -19.79 -5.71 2.66
CA LEU A 352 -20.72 -5.18 3.64
C LEU A 352 -21.83 -6.17 4.01
N GLU A 353 -22.04 -7.20 3.20
CA GLU A 353 -23.06 -8.25 3.42
C GLU A 353 -22.44 -9.56 3.92
N ASP A 354 -21.11 -9.61 4.09
CA ASP A 354 -20.39 -10.80 4.54
C ASP A 354 -20.83 -11.23 5.94
N GLU A 355 -21.01 -12.55 6.13
CA GLU A 355 -21.52 -13.12 7.39
C GLU A 355 -20.49 -13.06 8.53
N ILE A 356 -19.19 -13.01 8.21
CA ILE A 356 -18.09 -13.04 9.18
C ILE A 356 -17.57 -11.62 9.42
N VAL A 357 -17.22 -10.90 8.36
CA VAL A 357 -16.56 -9.59 8.46
C VAL A 357 -17.51 -8.41 8.25
N GLY A 358 -18.75 -8.65 7.79
CA GLY A 358 -19.64 -7.59 7.30
C GLY A 358 -20.04 -6.57 8.35
N GLU A 359 -20.16 -6.97 9.63
CA GLU A 359 -20.41 -6.00 10.72
C GLU A 359 -19.23 -5.04 10.89
N ALA A 360 -18.01 -5.56 11.01
CA ALA A 360 -16.81 -4.75 11.12
C ALA A 360 -16.57 -3.89 9.88
N ALA A 361 -16.87 -4.42 8.68
CA ALA A 361 -16.78 -3.67 7.43
C ALA A 361 -17.79 -2.51 7.40
N ARG A 362 -19.05 -2.72 7.80
CA ARG A 362 -20.06 -1.65 7.87
C ARG A 362 -19.68 -0.57 8.89
N ASP A 363 -19.16 -0.97 10.05
CA ASP A 363 -18.70 -0.04 11.08
C ASP A 363 -17.51 0.80 10.60
N LEU A 364 -16.48 0.14 10.03
CA LEU A 364 -15.34 0.83 9.46
C LEU A 364 -15.77 1.79 8.34
N PHE A 365 -16.66 1.35 7.45
CA PHE A 365 -17.15 2.16 6.35
C PHE A 365 -17.93 3.39 6.82
N ARG A 366 -18.77 3.25 7.85
CA ARG A 366 -19.48 4.38 8.45
C ARG A 366 -18.50 5.41 9.01
N ASP A 367 -17.47 4.95 9.71
CA ASP A 367 -16.47 5.84 10.30
C ASP A 367 -15.63 6.52 9.21
N ALA A 368 -15.28 5.78 8.14
CA ALA A 368 -14.60 6.31 6.97
C ALA A 368 -15.43 7.37 6.25
N GLN A 369 -16.73 7.13 6.04
CA GLN A 369 -17.66 8.09 5.44
C GLN A 369 -17.82 9.35 6.30
N ALA A 370 -17.90 9.20 7.63
CA ALA A 370 -17.96 10.33 8.55
C ALA A 370 -16.68 11.17 8.51
N MET A 371 -15.50 10.55 8.47
CA MET A 371 -14.23 11.25 8.35
C MET A 371 -14.05 11.88 6.96
N LEU A 372 -14.39 11.17 5.89
CA LEU A 372 -14.34 11.66 4.52
C LEU A 372 -15.21 12.91 4.35
N LYS A 373 -16.41 12.92 4.93
CA LYS A 373 -17.26 14.11 4.97
C LYS A 373 -16.55 15.31 5.60
N ARG A 374 -15.86 15.10 6.73
CA ARG A 374 -15.08 16.17 7.38
C ARG A 374 -13.89 16.60 6.54
N ILE A 375 -13.17 15.68 5.93
CA ILE A 375 -12.06 15.97 5.00
C ILE A 375 -12.53 16.92 3.90
N VAL A 376 -13.70 16.67 3.32
CA VAL A 376 -14.29 17.50 2.26
C VAL A 376 -14.80 18.84 2.80
N GLU A 377 -15.59 18.85 3.87
CA GLU A 377 -16.22 20.06 4.43
C GLU A 377 -15.19 21.02 5.06
N GLU A 378 -14.23 20.48 5.80
CA GLU A 378 -13.19 21.22 6.51
C GLU A 378 -11.92 21.42 5.64
N LYS A 379 -11.87 20.84 4.43
CA LYS A 379 -10.75 20.92 3.47
C LYS A 379 -9.40 20.56 4.11
N TRP A 380 -9.35 19.41 4.78
CA TRP A 380 -8.09 18.94 5.40
C TRP A 380 -6.98 18.75 4.38
N PHE A 381 -7.34 18.34 3.16
CA PHE A 381 -6.41 18.06 2.09
C PHE A 381 -6.62 19.01 0.90
N THR A 382 -5.58 19.16 0.08
CA THR A 382 -5.69 19.80 -1.24
C THR A 382 -5.31 18.83 -2.34
N ALA A 383 -6.24 18.52 -3.24
CA ALA A 383 -5.96 17.68 -4.39
C ALA A 383 -5.34 18.50 -5.52
N LYS A 384 -4.07 18.22 -5.84
CA LYS A 384 -3.32 18.87 -6.92
C LYS A 384 -2.94 17.89 -8.01
N GLY A 385 -2.93 18.35 -9.25
CA GLY A 385 -2.58 17.49 -10.37
C GLY A 385 -2.06 18.25 -11.56
N VAL A 386 -1.25 17.60 -12.37
CA VAL A 386 -0.78 18.10 -13.64
C VAL A 386 -0.93 17.03 -14.69
N ILE A 387 -1.35 17.44 -15.88
CA ILE A 387 -1.40 16.61 -17.08
C ILE A 387 -0.67 17.28 -18.21
N GLY A 388 -0.29 16.52 -19.22
CA GLY A 388 0.06 17.09 -20.50
C GLY A 388 -0.03 16.09 -21.64
N PHE A 389 0.00 16.64 -22.85
CA PHE A 389 0.03 15.87 -24.09
C PHE A 389 1.10 16.38 -25.03
N TRP A 390 1.72 15.45 -25.75
CA TRP A 390 2.77 15.76 -26.70
C TRP A 390 2.66 14.87 -27.92
N PRO A 391 3.08 15.35 -29.10
CA PRO A 391 3.32 14.49 -30.24
C PRO A 391 4.36 13.45 -29.86
N ALA A 392 4.11 12.18 -30.20
CA ALA A 392 4.99 11.09 -29.84
C ALA A 392 5.12 10.06 -30.96
N ASN A 393 6.24 9.35 -31.01
CA ASN A 393 6.43 8.21 -31.89
C ASN A 393 7.25 7.10 -31.24
N ALA A 394 6.95 5.86 -31.59
CA ALA A 394 7.78 4.73 -31.20
C ALA A 394 9.11 4.73 -31.96
N ARG A 395 10.20 4.39 -31.27
CA ARG A 395 11.50 4.05 -31.87
C ARG A 395 12.05 2.82 -31.19
N GLY A 396 11.87 1.67 -31.83
CA GLY A 396 12.18 0.37 -31.21
C GLY A 396 11.32 0.16 -29.97
N ASP A 397 11.97 -0.05 -28.83
CA ASP A 397 11.29 -0.28 -27.55
C ASP A 397 11.02 1.02 -26.77
N ASP A 398 11.38 2.18 -27.32
CA ASP A 398 11.19 3.50 -26.68
C ASP A 398 10.05 4.28 -27.31
N VAL A 399 9.54 5.27 -26.57
CA VAL A 399 8.64 6.31 -27.07
C VAL A 399 9.36 7.66 -27.01
N ILE A 400 9.56 8.29 -28.17
CA ILE A 400 10.03 9.67 -28.26
C ILE A 400 8.85 10.60 -28.04
N VAL A 401 9.08 11.62 -27.22
CA VAL A 401 8.18 12.75 -27.01
C VAL A 401 8.79 13.99 -27.64
N TRP A 402 8.05 14.64 -28.54
CA TRP A 402 8.50 15.81 -29.30
C TRP A 402 8.06 17.12 -28.64
N THR A 403 8.79 18.19 -28.89
CA THR A 403 8.43 19.54 -28.41
C THR A 403 7.13 20.08 -29.02
N ASP A 404 6.86 19.70 -30.27
CA ASP A 404 5.75 20.21 -31.08
C ASP A 404 5.50 19.30 -32.29
N GLU A 405 4.49 19.64 -33.10
CA GLU A 405 4.05 18.86 -34.26
C GLU A 405 5.07 18.75 -35.40
N THR A 406 6.14 19.56 -35.39
CA THR A 406 7.21 19.42 -36.39
C THR A 406 8.01 18.14 -36.20
N ARG A 407 7.97 17.57 -34.98
CA ARG A 407 8.68 16.32 -34.61
C ARG A 407 10.18 16.40 -34.94
N ALA A 408 10.76 17.59 -34.79
CA ALA A 408 12.16 17.87 -35.08
C ALA A 408 13.07 17.81 -33.83
N THR A 409 12.53 18.18 -32.67
CA THR A 409 13.29 18.27 -31.40
C THR A 409 12.67 17.38 -30.34
N GLU A 410 13.47 16.49 -29.75
CA GLU A 410 13.04 15.62 -28.64
C GLU A 410 12.90 16.44 -27.36
N ALA A 411 11.73 16.40 -26.73
CA ALA A 411 11.49 16.97 -25.39
C ALA A 411 11.84 15.95 -24.29
N ALA A 412 11.51 14.68 -24.54
CA ALA A 412 11.77 13.56 -23.64
C ALA A 412 11.75 12.24 -24.41
N ARG A 413 12.19 11.18 -23.72
CA ARG A 413 12.13 9.81 -24.19
C ARG A 413 11.77 8.91 -23.03
N PHE A 414 10.76 8.07 -23.22
CA PHE A 414 10.40 7.02 -22.28
C PHE A 414 10.93 5.69 -22.77
N HIS A 415 11.64 4.98 -21.90
CA HIS A 415 12.35 3.76 -22.25
C HIS A 415 11.53 2.54 -21.87
N GLY A 416 11.12 1.77 -22.87
CA GLY A 416 10.34 0.55 -22.66
C GLY A 416 11.20 -0.69 -22.47
N LEU A 417 10.58 -1.68 -21.84
CA LEU A 417 11.07 -3.05 -21.75
C LEU A 417 10.09 -3.97 -22.46
N ARG A 418 10.61 -5.01 -23.09
CA ARG A 418 9.87 -5.98 -23.88
C ARG A 418 9.86 -7.34 -23.20
N GLN A 419 8.70 -7.99 -23.25
CA GLN A 419 8.57 -9.39 -22.81
C GLN A 419 9.58 -10.27 -23.55
N GLN A 420 10.42 -11.04 -22.84
CA GLN A 420 11.33 -12.03 -23.44
C GLN A 420 10.88 -13.48 -23.25
N ILE A 421 9.72 -13.72 -22.62
CA ILE A 421 9.15 -15.07 -22.55
C ILE A 421 8.85 -15.58 -23.96
N LYS A 422 9.36 -16.76 -24.32
CA LYS A 422 9.11 -17.37 -25.63
C LYS A 422 7.62 -17.70 -25.77
N LYS A 423 6.97 -17.13 -26.78
CA LYS A 423 5.55 -17.36 -27.09
C LYS A 423 5.42 -18.52 -28.07
N SER A 424 4.65 -19.54 -27.71
CA SER A 424 4.38 -20.72 -28.56
C SER A 424 2.99 -20.73 -29.19
N ASN A 425 2.15 -19.76 -28.83
CA ASN A 425 0.73 -19.69 -29.19
C ASN A 425 0.42 -18.54 -30.18
N GLY A 426 1.42 -18.05 -30.91
CA GLY A 426 1.27 -16.92 -31.84
C GLY A 426 1.00 -15.57 -31.18
N LYS A 427 1.02 -15.47 -29.85
CA LYS A 427 0.91 -14.20 -29.15
C LYS A 427 2.21 -13.38 -29.33
N PRO A 428 2.11 -12.05 -29.36
CA PRO A 428 3.28 -11.18 -29.46
C PRO A 428 4.05 -11.08 -28.14
N ASN A 429 5.28 -10.62 -28.26
CA ASN A 429 6.12 -10.16 -27.16
C ASN A 429 5.91 -8.65 -26.99
N LEU A 430 5.09 -8.28 -26.01
CA LEU A 430 4.62 -6.91 -25.83
C LEU A 430 5.70 -5.96 -25.29
N CYS A 431 5.68 -4.71 -25.77
CA CYS A 431 6.31 -3.54 -25.19
C CYS A 431 5.31 -2.37 -25.24
N LEU A 432 5.40 -1.40 -24.31
CA LEU A 432 4.49 -0.25 -24.31
C LEU A 432 4.64 0.62 -25.57
N SER A 433 5.85 0.69 -26.14
CA SER A 433 6.08 1.42 -27.40
C SER A 433 5.29 0.86 -28.58
N ASP A 434 4.88 -0.41 -28.52
CA ASP A 434 4.10 -1.05 -29.59
C ASP A 434 2.73 -0.36 -29.79
N PHE A 435 2.23 0.34 -28.77
CA PHE A 435 0.95 1.05 -28.80
C PHE A 435 1.05 2.51 -29.29
N VAL A 436 2.22 2.93 -29.78
CA VAL A 436 2.45 4.27 -30.35
C VAL A 436 2.96 4.10 -31.78
N ALA A 437 2.46 4.89 -32.72
CA ALA A 437 2.86 4.81 -34.11
C ALA A 437 4.36 5.11 -34.31
N GLU A 438 5.04 4.27 -35.09
CA GLU A 438 6.43 4.52 -35.51
C GLU A 438 6.49 5.75 -36.43
N ASP A 439 5.55 5.88 -37.36
CA ASP A 439 5.49 6.97 -38.33
C ASP A 439 4.12 7.66 -38.30
N GLY A 440 4.08 8.92 -38.73
CA GLY A 440 2.86 9.72 -38.77
C GLY A 440 2.47 10.32 -37.43
N ALA A 441 1.21 10.76 -37.34
CA ALA A 441 0.68 11.46 -36.19
C ALA A 441 0.20 10.48 -35.11
N ASP A 442 0.82 10.57 -33.94
CA ASP A 442 0.37 9.95 -32.70
C ASP A 442 0.84 10.79 -31.50
N TYR A 443 0.31 10.50 -30.31
CA TYR A 443 0.49 11.30 -29.10
C TYR A 443 0.67 10.43 -27.87
N LEU A 444 1.33 11.00 -26.88
CA LEU A 444 1.45 10.42 -25.54
C LEU A 444 0.95 11.45 -24.53
N GLY A 445 0.13 11.00 -23.58
CA GLY A 445 -0.21 11.80 -22.42
C GLY A 445 0.63 11.41 -21.21
N ALA A 446 0.73 12.30 -20.23
CA ALA A 446 1.29 12.00 -18.92
C ALA A 446 0.52 12.74 -17.83
N PHE A 447 0.55 12.21 -16.61
CA PHE A 447 -0.03 12.85 -15.44
C PHE A 447 0.77 12.60 -14.16
N ALA A 448 0.63 13.52 -13.21
CA ALA A 448 1.00 13.35 -11.82
C ALA A 448 -0.06 14.01 -10.94
N VAL A 449 -0.66 13.28 -10.02
CA VAL A 449 -1.73 13.73 -9.13
C VAL A 449 -1.43 13.35 -7.69
N THR A 450 -1.91 14.17 -6.75
CA THR A 450 -1.86 13.88 -5.32
C THR A 450 -3.09 14.44 -4.63
N ALA A 451 -3.58 13.72 -3.63
CA ALA A 451 -4.55 14.21 -2.66
C ALA A 451 -3.92 14.37 -1.26
N GLY A 452 -2.60 14.27 -1.15
CA GLY A 452 -1.87 14.17 0.11
C GLY A 452 -1.36 15.50 0.69
N HIS A 453 -1.57 16.64 0.04
CA HIS A 453 -1.19 17.94 0.62
C HIS A 453 -2.04 18.21 1.88
N GLY A 454 -1.43 18.21 3.06
CA GLY A 454 -2.11 18.30 4.36
C GLY A 454 -2.34 16.96 5.06
N GLU A 455 -2.09 15.82 4.39
CA GLU A 455 -2.30 14.48 4.94
C GLU A 455 -1.39 14.19 6.13
N LEU A 456 -0.08 14.44 5.96
CA LEU A 456 0.92 14.11 6.96
C LEU A 456 0.77 14.97 8.22
N GLU A 457 0.46 16.26 8.06
CA GLU A 457 0.15 17.16 9.16
C GLU A 457 -1.07 16.66 9.93
N LYS A 458 -2.14 16.28 9.21
CA LYS A 458 -3.36 15.81 9.85
C LYS A 458 -3.18 14.48 10.58
N ALA A 459 -2.44 13.54 9.98
CA ALA A 459 -2.10 12.28 10.61
C ALA A 459 -1.23 12.50 11.86
N ALA A 460 -0.30 13.45 11.83
CA ALA A 460 0.52 13.81 12.98
C ALA A 460 -0.30 14.42 14.13
N GLU A 461 -1.31 15.25 13.83
CA GLU A 461 -2.25 15.76 14.85
C GLU A 461 -2.96 14.62 15.59
N PHE A 462 -3.48 13.63 14.86
CA PHE A 462 -4.14 12.47 15.47
C PHE A 462 -3.18 11.60 16.28
N LYS A 463 -1.96 11.35 15.78
CA LYS A 463 -0.93 10.60 16.51
C LYS A 463 -0.53 11.30 17.80
N ALA A 464 -0.36 12.63 17.78
CA ALA A 464 -0.04 13.43 18.97
C ALA A 464 -1.18 13.39 20.02
N ALA A 465 -2.42 13.21 19.58
CA ALA A 465 -3.58 13.00 20.45
C ALA A 465 -3.78 11.53 20.89
N GLY A 466 -2.87 10.62 20.52
CA GLY A 466 -2.98 9.18 20.82
C GLY A 466 -4.08 8.45 20.04
N ASP A 467 -4.57 9.03 18.94
CA ASP A 467 -5.64 8.47 18.10
C ASP A 467 -5.08 7.84 16.82
N ASP A 468 -4.38 6.70 16.96
CA ASP A 468 -3.81 5.99 15.80
C ASP A 468 -4.88 5.55 14.80
N TYR A 469 -6.09 5.24 15.29
CA TYR A 469 -7.22 4.88 14.43
C TYR A 469 -7.53 5.98 13.44
N SER A 470 -7.69 7.21 13.92
CA SER A 470 -7.99 8.35 13.06
C SER A 470 -6.80 8.75 12.18
N ALA A 471 -5.57 8.58 12.67
CA ALA A 471 -4.36 8.81 11.87
C ALA A 471 -4.31 7.86 10.66
N ILE A 472 -4.47 6.55 10.88
CA ILE A 472 -4.46 5.53 9.82
C ILE A 472 -5.65 5.73 8.87
N MET A 473 -6.84 6.07 9.40
CA MET A 473 -8.02 6.37 8.60
C MET A 473 -7.79 7.57 7.67
N ALA A 474 -7.22 8.66 8.17
CA ALA A 474 -6.95 9.86 7.39
C ALA A 474 -5.96 9.57 6.24
N THR A 475 -4.87 8.84 6.52
CA THR A 475 -3.89 8.45 5.49
C THR A 475 -4.49 7.48 4.47
N ALA A 476 -5.29 6.51 4.91
CA ALA A 476 -5.96 5.58 4.01
C ALA A 476 -6.97 6.28 3.09
N LEU A 477 -7.70 7.29 3.61
CA LEU A 477 -8.62 8.09 2.81
C LEU A 477 -7.91 9.02 1.83
N ALA A 478 -6.76 9.61 2.21
CA ALA A 478 -5.94 10.39 1.29
C ALA A 478 -5.46 9.54 0.10
N ASP A 479 -4.98 8.32 0.37
CA ASP A 479 -4.59 7.36 -0.67
C ASP A 479 -5.77 7.00 -1.59
N ARG A 480 -6.96 6.76 -1.03
CA ARG A 480 -8.19 6.54 -1.84
C ARG A 480 -8.54 7.74 -2.72
N LEU A 481 -8.38 8.97 -2.22
CA LEU A 481 -8.64 10.18 -2.98
C LEU A 481 -7.61 10.39 -4.11
N ALA A 482 -6.34 10.04 -3.89
CA ALA A 482 -5.31 10.12 -4.92
C ALA A 482 -5.57 9.15 -6.08
N GLU A 483 -5.96 7.90 -5.77
CA GLU A 483 -6.36 6.91 -6.76
C GLU A 483 -7.65 7.32 -7.50
N ALA A 484 -8.64 7.84 -6.77
CA ALA A 484 -9.85 8.38 -7.38
C ALA A 484 -9.53 9.55 -8.32
N PHE A 485 -8.55 10.39 -7.98
CA PHE A 485 -8.09 11.47 -8.86
C PHE A 485 -7.48 10.92 -10.15
N ALA A 486 -6.61 9.91 -10.06
CA ALA A 486 -6.03 9.28 -11.25
C ALA A 486 -7.12 8.72 -12.18
N GLU A 487 -8.14 8.05 -11.64
CA GLU A 487 -9.26 7.49 -12.41
C GLU A 487 -10.16 8.59 -13.01
N ARG A 488 -10.55 9.57 -12.19
CA ARG A 488 -11.43 10.68 -12.59
C ARG A 488 -10.78 11.58 -13.64
N LEU A 489 -9.50 11.86 -13.50
CA LEU A 489 -8.72 12.62 -14.47
C LEU A 489 -8.52 11.84 -15.76
N HIS A 490 -8.25 10.54 -15.67
CA HIS A 490 -8.17 9.70 -16.86
C HIS A 490 -9.50 9.69 -17.63
N LYS A 491 -10.66 9.61 -16.96
CA LYS A 491 -11.96 9.76 -17.63
C LYS A 491 -12.09 11.10 -18.35
N GLU A 492 -11.63 12.19 -17.74
CA GLU A 492 -11.64 13.52 -18.39
C GLU A 492 -10.71 13.58 -19.61
N VAL A 493 -9.56 12.92 -19.53
CA VAL A 493 -8.62 12.77 -20.65
C VAL A 493 -9.31 12.08 -21.81
N ARG A 494 -9.95 10.93 -21.59
CA ARG A 494 -10.60 10.16 -22.66
C ARG A 494 -11.76 10.91 -23.30
N THR A 495 -12.56 11.60 -22.51
CA THR A 495 -13.83 12.21 -22.94
C THR A 495 -13.70 13.65 -23.42
N GLN A 496 -12.75 14.43 -22.89
CA GLN A 496 -12.70 15.87 -23.11
C GLN A 496 -11.32 16.36 -23.55
N LEU A 497 -10.26 16.00 -22.81
CA LEU A 497 -8.97 16.66 -22.96
C LEU A 497 -8.16 16.08 -24.13
N TRP A 498 -8.13 14.76 -24.25
CA TRP A 498 -7.69 14.07 -25.46
C TRP A 498 -8.89 13.78 -26.36
N GLY A 499 -10.02 13.40 -25.78
CA GLY A 499 -11.32 13.39 -26.47
C GLY A 499 -11.48 12.30 -27.52
N TYR A 500 -10.79 11.16 -27.35
CA TYR A 500 -10.89 10.04 -28.27
C TYR A 500 -12.10 9.12 -28.01
N VAL A 501 -12.78 9.27 -26.87
CA VAL A 501 -14.10 8.66 -26.58
C VAL A 501 -15.05 9.71 -25.97
N PRO A 502 -15.52 10.71 -26.73
CA PRO A 502 -16.28 11.83 -26.17
C PRO A 502 -17.63 11.42 -25.57
N ASP A 503 -18.25 10.37 -26.11
CA ASP A 503 -19.56 9.87 -25.69
C ASP A 503 -19.47 8.72 -24.66
N GLU A 504 -18.34 8.56 -23.96
CA GLU A 504 -18.15 7.49 -22.98
C GLU A 504 -19.20 7.56 -21.85
N GLN A 505 -19.91 6.46 -21.64
CA GLN A 505 -20.87 6.30 -20.53
C GLN A 505 -20.37 5.18 -19.61
N THR A 506 -19.53 5.55 -18.64
CA THR A 506 -18.96 4.63 -17.64
C THR A 506 -19.46 4.94 -16.25
N SER A 507 -19.94 3.91 -15.53
CA SER A 507 -20.14 3.98 -14.08
C SER A 507 -18.79 3.84 -13.36
N VAL A 508 -18.74 4.17 -12.06
CA VAL A 508 -17.53 3.93 -11.23
C VAL A 508 -17.12 2.45 -11.28
N GLN A 509 -18.09 1.53 -11.32
CA GLN A 509 -17.78 0.11 -11.42
C GLN A 509 -17.15 -0.26 -12.77
N ASP A 510 -17.59 0.37 -13.86
CA ASP A 510 -16.98 0.18 -15.18
C ASP A 510 -15.55 0.75 -15.22
N LEU A 511 -15.30 1.87 -14.54
CA LEU A 511 -13.96 2.43 -14.41
C LEU A 511 -13.01 1.48 -13.66
N ILE A 512 -13.44 0.93 -12.52
CA ILE A 512 -12.67 -0.05 -11.73
C ILE A 512 -12.38 -1.32 -12.53
N GLU A 513 -13.34 -1.77 -13.36
CA GLU A 513 -13.16 -2.93 -14.24
C GLU A 513 -12.43 -2.60 -15.54
N GLU A 514 -11.92 -1.37 -15.68
CA GLU A 514 -11.16 -0.88 -16.84
C GLU A 514 -11.92 -1.02 -18.16
N LYS A 515 -13.26 -0.89 -18.13
CA LYS A 515 -14.14 -0.99 -19.30
C LYS A 515 -14.16 0.32 -20.10
N TYR A 516 -13.00 0.75 -20.56
CA TYR A 516 -12.82 1.91 -21.41
C TYR A 516 -11.66 1.71 -22.39
N GLN A 517 -11.55 2.58 -23.39
CA GLN A 517 -10.45 2.55 -24.34
C GLN A 517 -9.20 3.23 -23.76
N GLY A 518 -8.04 2.63 -23.99
CA GLY A 518 -6.75 3.18 -23.58
C GLY A 518 -6.34 2.75 -22.17
N ILE A 519 -5.08 3.04 -21.82
CA ILE A 519 -4.48 2.64 -20.54
C ILE A 519 -3.68 3.80 -19.93
N ARG A 520 -3.42 3.69 -18.63
CA ARG A 520 -2.65 4.67 -17.86
C ARG A 520 -1.44 4.08 -17.10
N PRO A 521 -0.49 3.40 -17.77
CA PRO A 521 0.61 2.69 -17.10
C PRO A 521 1.48 3.62 -16.27
N ALA A 522 1.81 3.18 -15.06
CA ALA A 522 2.60 3.90 -14.09
C ALA A 522 3.99 3.24 -13.90
N PRO A 523 5.09 4.00 -13.90
CA PRO A 523 6.42 3.45 -13.60
C PRO A 523 6.49 2.77 -12.22
N GLY A 524 6.93 1.51 -12.21
CA GLY A 524 6.93 0.60 -11.06
C GLY A 524 5.94 -0.56 -11.18
N TYR A 525 4.91 -0.41 -12.02
CA TYR A 525 3.97 -1.50 -12.29
C TYR A 525 4.58 -2.52 -13.25
N PRO A 526 4.04 -3.76 -13.31
CA PRO A 526 4.61 -4.81 -14.15
C PRO A 526 4.76 -4.47 -15.65
N ALA A 527 3.98 -3.52 -16.18
CA ALA A 527 4.06 -3.06 -17.57
C ALA A 527 5.25 -2.11 -17.81
N GLN A 528 5.70 -1.39 -16.79
CA GLN A 528 6.82 -0.45 -16.81
C GLN A 528 7.57 -0.52 -15.48
N PRO A 529 8.32 -1.61 -15.21
CA PRO A 529 8.86 -1.88 -13.89
C PRO A 529 10.01 -0.95 -13.46
N ASP A 530 10.66 -0.24 -14.40
CA ASP A 530 11.69 0.75 -14.07
C ASP A 530 11.06 1.99 -13.41
N HIS A 531 11.31 2.17 -12.11
CA HIS A 531 10.84 3.33 -11.36
C HIS A 531 11.55 4.64 -11.74
N THR A 532 12.73 4.61 -12.36
CA THR A 532 13.47 5.82 -12.73
C THR A 532 12.80 6.61 -13.85
N GLU A 533 11.89 5.98 -14.62
CA GLU A 533 11.09 6.66 -15.64
C GLU A 533 10.19 7.77 -15.03
N LYS A 534 9.92 7.73 -13.73
CA LYS A 534 9.26 8.85 -13.03
C LYS A 534 10.07 10.14 -13.12
N ALA A 535 11.41 10.09 -13.18
CA ALA A 535 12.23 11.30 -13.33
C ALA A 535 11.95 12.01 -14.66
N THR A 536 11.87 11.26 -15.75
CA THR A 536 11.49 11.79 -17.06
C THR A 536 10.09 12.37 -17.02
N LEU A 537 9.13 11.65 -16.43
CA LEU A 537 7.75 12.08 -16.28
C LEU A 537 7.63 13.38 -15.47
N PHE A 538 8.28 13.47 -14.31
CA PHE A 538 8.23 14.63 -13.43
C PHE A 538 8.86 15.86 -14.08
N ARG A 539 9.98 15.69 -14.79
CA ARG A 539 10.62 16.77 -15.55
C ARG A 539 9.73 17.25 -16.70
N LEU A 540 9.10 16.33 -17.42
CA LEU A 540 8.23 16.66 -18.56
C LEU A 540 6.98 17.44 -18.12
N LEU A 541 6.42 17.07 -16.97
CA LEU A 541 5.23 17.72 -16.39
C LEU A 541 5.55 18.95 -15.53
N ASP A 542 6.82 19.18 -15.19
CA ASP A 542 7.24 20.09 -14.12
C ASP A 542 6.40 19.88 -12.85
N ALA A 543 6.31 18.62 -12.40
CA ALA A 543 5.38 18.18 -11.36
C ALA A 543 5.64 18.84 -9.98
N GLY A 544 6.88 19.24 -9.72
CA GLY A 544 7.23 20.02 -8.53
C GLY A 544 6.55 21.38 -8.51
N ALA A 545 6.65 22.14 -9.61
CA ALA A 545 6.03 23.46 -9.71
C ALA A 545 4.50 23.38 -9.85
N ASN A 546 4.00 22.43 -10.65
CA ASN A 546 2.59 22.37 -11.04
C ASN A 546 1.68 21.59 -10.08
N ALA A 547 2.24 20.66 -9.30
CA ALA A 547 1.48 19.81 -8.39
C ALA A 547 2.06 19.75 -6.97
N GLY A 548 3.23 20.37 -6.70
CA GLY A 548 3.90 20.30 -5.41
C GLY A 548 4.41 18.90 -5.07
N MET A 549 4.68 18.08 -6.08
CA MET A 549 5.11 16.69 -5.88
C MET A 549 6.62 16.53 -6.05
N GLU A 550 7.22 15.69 -5.23
CA GLU A 550 8.66 15.41 -5.26
C GLU A 550 8.95 13.92 -5.43
N LEU A 551 10.18 13.60 -5.84
CA LEU A 551 10.69 12.23 -5.91
C LEU A 551 11.81 12.05 -4.90
N THR A 552 11.77 10.95 -4.16
CA THR A 552 12.91 10.50 -3.35
C THR A 552 14.02 9.95 -4.23
N GLU A 553 15.18 9.64 -3.62
CA GLU A 553 16.30 8.97 -4.30
C GLU A 553 15.95 7.57 -4.84
N SER A 554 14.92 6.92 -4.28
CA SER A 554 14.37 5.63 -4.77
C SER A 554 13.17 5.84 -5.70
N PHE A 555 12.90 7.08 -6.11
CA PHE A 555 11.76 7.49 -6.94
C PHE A 555 10.39 7.19 -6.31
N ALA A 556 10.29 7.09 -4.98
CA ALA A 556 8.99 7.18 -4.32
C ALA A 556 8.47 8.62 -4.44
N MET A 557 7.15 8.80 -4.49
CA MET A 557 6.55 10.13 -4.63
C MET A 557 6.18 10.70 -3.27
N SER A 558 6.39 12.00 -3.10
CA SER A 558 5.91 12.77 -1.94
C SER A 558 4.93 13.85 -2.41
N PRO A 559 3.75 14.01 -1.79
CA PRO A 559 3.22 13.24 -0.65
C PRO A 559 2.98 11.75 -0.96
N PRO A 560 2.87 10.85 0.05
CA PRO A 560 2.66 9.42 -0.19
C PRO A 560 1.39 9.10 -1.00
N ALA A 561 0.27 9.79 -0.71
CA ALA A 561 -0.96 9.67 -1.49
C ALA A 561 -0.84 10.36 -2.86
N SER A 562 -0.12 9.71 -3.76
CA SER A 562 0.26 10.22 -5.08
C SER A 562 0.24 9.14 -6.15
N VAL A 563 -0.18 9.51 -7.36
CA VAL A 563 -0.18 8.63 -8.53
C VAL A 563 0.42 9.40 -9.71
N SER A 564 1.28 8.74 -10.49
CA SER A 564 1.77 9.29 -11.75
C SER A 564 1.92 8.21 -12.81
N GLY A 565 1.74 8.58 -14.07
CA GLY A 565 1.81 7.64 -15.17
C GLY A 565 1.67 8.30 -16.54
N LEU A 566 1.69 7.46 -17.55
CA LEU A 566 1.48 7.84 -18.95
C LEU A 566 0.03 7.57 -19.35
N TYR A 567 -0.41 8.13 -20.46
CA TYR A 567 -1.67 7.80 -21.12
C TYR A 567 -1.41 7.32 -22.54
N PHE A 568 -2.01 6.20 -22.90
CA PHE A 568 -2.02 5.65 -24.26
C PHE A 568 -3.47 5.57 -24.76
N GLY A 569 -3.78 6.28 -25.85
CA GLY A 569 -5.13 6.32 -26.40
C GLY A 569 -5.46 5.19 -27.40
N HIS A 570 -4.45 4.38 -27.78
CA HIS A 570 -4.62 3.35 -28.81
C HIS A 570 -5.62 2.27 -28.36
N PRO A 571 -6.61 1.87 -29.18
CA PRO A 571 -7.64 0.90 -28.79
C PRO A 571 -7.12 -0.51 -28.50
N GLY A 572 -6.01 -0.90 -29.11
CA GLY A 572 -5.31 -2.15 -28.83
C GLY A 572 -4.45 -2.17 -27.55
N SER A 573 -4.28 -1.02 -26.88
CA SER A 573 -3.46 -0.94 -25.67
C SER A 573 -4.13 -1.65 -24.48
N HIS A 574 -3.32 -2.37 -23.71
CA HIS A 574 -3.77 -3.14 -22.56
C HIS A 574 -2.60 -3.38 -21.59
N TYR A 575 -2.89 -3.59 -20.31
CA TYR A 575 -1.87 -3.91 -19.33
C TYR A 575 -1.30 -5.32 -19.55
N PHE A 576 0.01 -5.44 -19.38
CA PHE A 576 0.74 -6.69 -19.40
C PHE A 576 1.89 -6.64 -18.40
N GLY A 577 2.40 -7.78 -17.96
CA GLY A 577 3.66 -7.85 -17.22
C GLY A 577 4.82 -8.08 -18.18
N VAL A 578 5.89 -7.27 -18.10
CA VAL A 578 7.15 -7.51 -18.83
C VAL A 578 7.70 -8.90 -18.50
N GLY A 579 7.58 -9.30 -17.23
CA GLY A 579 8.10 -10.58 -16.76
C GLY A 579 9.62 -10.57 -16.67
N LYS A 580 10.24 -11.75 -16.72
CA LYS A 580 11.70 -11.90 -16.57
C LYS A 580 12.45 -11.60 -17.87
N ILE A 581 13.51 -10.80 -17.78
CA ILE A 581 14.38 -10.39 -18.91
C ILE A 581 15.80 -10.96 -18.78
N ASP A 582 16.44 -11.19 -19.92
CA ASP A 582 17.82 -11.68 -20.03
C ASP A 582 18.82 -10.53 -20.22
N ARG A 583 20.11 -10.86 -20.06
CA ARG A 583 21.23 -9.91 -20.06
C ARG A 583 21.33 -9.07 -21.33
N ASP A 584 20.98 -9.62 -22.49
CA ASP A 584 21.00 -8.90 -23.78
C ASP A 584 20.08 -7.67 -23.77
N GLN A 585 18.91 -7.77 -23.14
CA GLN A 585 18.00 -6.64 -22.97
C GLN A 585 18.47 -5.65 -21.90
N VAL A 586 19.11 -6.13 -20.83
CA VAL A 586 19.67 -5.25 -19.79
C VAL A 586 20.80 -4.40 -20.36
N GLU A 587 21.70 -4.99 -21.16
CA GLU A 587 22.79 -4.28 -21.83
C GLU A 587 22.26 -3.24 -22.84
N ASP A 588 21.24 -3.59 -23.64
CA ASP A 588 20.58 -2.67 -24.56
C ASP A 588 19.84 -1.53 -23.82
N TYR A 589 19.17 -1.83 -22.71
CA TYR A 589 18.49 -0.84 -21.88
C TYR A 589 19.48 0.13 -21.23
N ALA A 590 20.57 -0.40 -20.67
CA ALA A 590 21.67 0.40 -20.11
C ALA A 590 22.23 1.38 -21.16
N ALA A 591 22.51 0.88 -22.37
CA ALA A 591 22.99 1.72 -23.46
C ALA A 591 22.01 2.83 -23.84
N ARG A 592 20.70 2.52 -23.94
CA ARG A 592 19.65 3.51 -24.23
C ARG A 592 19.51 4.59 -23.16
N LYS A 593 19.71 4.23 -21.89
CA LYS A 593 19.65 5.14 -20.73
C LYS A 593 20.96 5.89 -20.48
N GLY A 594 22.04 5.52 -21.17
CA GLY A 594 23.39 6.04 -20.91
C GLY A 594 23.98 5.56 -19.59
N TRP A 595 23.59 4.37 -19.14
CA TRP A 595 24.05 3.73 -17.91
C TRP A 595 25.11 2.66 -18.19
N ASP A 596 25.84 2.29 -17.14
CA ASP A 596 26.51 0.99 -17.10
C ASP A 596 25.51 -0.14 -16.81
N VAL A 597 25.95 -1.37 -17.04
CA VAL A 597 25.10 -2.57 -16.89
C VAL A 597 24.71 -2.79 -15.42
N GLU A 598 25.63 -2.53 -14.48
CA GLU A 598 25.39 -2.71 -13.04
C GLU A 598 24.25 -1.80 -12.54
N THR A 599 24.20 -0.54 -13.00
CA THR A 599 23.12 0.39 -12.70
C THR A 599 21.78 -0.13 -13.22
N ALA A 600 21.74 -0.67 -14.44
CA ALA A 600 20.53 -1.26 -15.00
C ALA A 600 20.12 -2.54 -14.24
N GLU A 601 21.07 -3.39 -13.87
CA GLU A 601 20.84 -4.61 -13.08
C GLU A 601 20.24 -4.29 -11.71
N ARG A 602 20.71 -3.21 -11.05
CA ARG A 602 20.14 -2.73 -9.80
C ARG A 602 18.67 -2.35 -9.95
N TRP A 603 18.36 -1.39 -10.85
CA TRP A 603 16.98 -0.91 -11.00
C TRP A 603 16.02 -1.98 -11.55
N LEU A 604 16.53 -2.96 -12.29
CA LEU A 604 15.75 -4.05 -12.88
C LEU A 604 15.86 -5.37 -12.12
N ALA A 605 16.50 -5.39 -10.93
CA ALA A 605 16.72 -6.59 -10.12
C ALA A 605 15.48 -7.50 -9.96
N PRO A 606 14.26 -6.96 -9.70
CA PRO A 606 13.06 -7.79 -9.55
C PRO A 606 12.70 -8.59 -10.80
N ILE A 607 13.12 -8.15 -11.98
CA ILE A 607 12.79 -8.73 -13.27
C ILE A 607 13.96 -9.43 -13.97
N LEU A 608 15.14 -9.49 -13.38
CA LEU A 608 16.25 -10.26 -13.95
C LEU A 608 15.95 -11.76 -13.95
N ASN A 609 16.27 -12.42 -15.06
CA ASN A 609 16.19 -13.88 -15.24
C ASN A 609 17.50 -14.60 -14.89
N TYR A 610 18.51 -13.85 -14.46
CA TYR A 610 19.82 -14.33 -14.07
C TYR A 610 20.23 -13.64 -12.77
N ASP A 611 21.32 -14.14 -12.18
CA ASP A 611 21.87 -13.60 -10.95
C ASP A 611 23.17 -12.85 -11.25
N PRO A 612 23.20 -11.51 -11.14
CA PRO A 612 24.38 -10.73 -11.48
C PRO A 612 25.58 -11.07 -10.58
N ASP A 613 25.32 -11.47 -9.32
CA ASP A 613 26.35 -11.77 -8.32
C ASP A 613 26.80 -13.24 -8.29
N ALA A 614 26.31 -14.09 -9.20
CA ALA A 614 26.59 -15.53 -9.14
C ALA A 614 28.08 -15.86 -9.24
N VAL A 615 28.85 -15.08 -10.01
CA VAL A 615 30.30 -15.28 -10.19
C VAL A 615 31.06 -14.85 -8.94
N ALA A 616 30.78 -13.66 -8.41
CA ALA A 616 31.43 -13.14 -7.20
C ALA A 616 31.18 -14.02 -5.96
N ARG A 617 29.99 -14.63 -5.87
CA ARG A 617 29.66 -15.57 -4.78
C ARG A 617 30.36 -16.92 -4.89
N ASN A 618 30.62 -17.40 -6.11
CA ASN A 618 31.36 -18.64 -6.34
C ASN A 618 32.87 -18.47 -6.13
N ASP A 619 33.40 -17.26 -6.31
CA ASP A 619 34.82 -16.95 -6.05
C ASP A 619 35.11 -16.68 -4.56
N ALA A 620 34.08 -16.37 -3.77
CA ALA A 620 34.17 -16.11 -2.33
C ALA A 620 33.77 -17.30 -1.44
N ALA A 621 33.26 -18.40 -2.02
CA ALA A 621 32.92 -19.67 -1.37
C ALA A 621 34.05 -20.69 -1.61
#